data_AF-R7ZLP4-F1
#
_entry.id   AF-R7ZLP4-F1
#
_cell.length_a   1.000
_cell.length_b   1.000
_cell.length_c   1.000
_cell.angle_alpha   90.00
_cell.angle_beta   90.00
_cell.angle_gamma   90.00
#
_symmetry.space_group_name_H-M   'P 1'
#
loop_
_entity.id
_entity.type
_entity.pdbx_description
1 polymer ?
#
loop_
_entity_poly.entity_id
_entity_poly.type
_entity_poly.pdbx_seq_one_letter_code
_entity_poly.pdbx_strand_id
1 'polypeptide(L)'
;MPVALSAQQIPGQQDQPVKEDFSDAEIEQFVAINMDMMPIQQAAEAKMIDAIESAGLEIERFQQLFQAQQLGNITDASEDPQEIAKFNEAGQQIMKVQEEANQEIQQMILDADMQVQTFQEISTAYQQSPVVKAKVDQILEKME
;
A
#
# COMPACT_ATOMS: atom_id res chain seq x y z
N MET A 1 -38.33 21.83 -24.84
CA MET A 1 -37.10 21.30 -25.44
C MET A 1 -36.27 20.69 -24.32
N PRO A 2 -36.12 19.35 -24.23
CA PRO A 2 -35.27 18.74 -23.22
C PRO A 2 -33.82 18.77 -23.67
N VAL A 3 -32.95 19.34 -22.83
CA VAL A 3 -31.50 19.37 -23.01
C VAL A 3 -30.96 17.98 -22.67
N ALA A 4 -30.27 17.36 -23.64
CA ALA A 4 -29.62 16.08 -23.47
C ALA A 4 -28.46 16.19 -22.47
N LEU A 5 -28.44 15.29 -21.48
CA LEU A 5 -27.29 15.04 -20.62
C LEU A 5 -26.21 14.32 -21.45
N SER A 6 -25.15 15.04 -21.81
CA SER A 6 -23.93 14.43 -22.34
C SER A 6 -23.19 13.75 -21.19
N ALA A 7 -23.27 12.42 -21.13
CA ALA A 7 -22.39 11.61 -20.31
C ALA A 7 -20.95 11.81 -20.81
N GLN A 8 -20.17 12.59 -20.06
CA GLN A 8 -18.73 12.70 -20.27
C GLN A 8 -18.10 11.37 -19.87
N GLN A 9 -17.85 10.54 -20.88
CA GLN A 9 -17.02 9.34 -20.76
C GLN A 9 -15.62 9.80 -20.38
N ILE A 10 -15.18 9.42 -19.18
CA ILE A 10 -13.80 9.57 -18.74
C ILE A 10 -12.97 8.55 -19.55
N PRO A 11 -12.07 8.99 -20.45
CA PRO A 11 -11.20 8.08 -21.17
C PRO A 11 -9.96 7.82 -20.30
N GLY A 12 -9.72 6.57 -19.88
CA GLY A 12 -8.41 6.27 -19.26
C GLY A 12 -8.27 5.03 -18.36
N GLN A 13 -9.30 4.23 -18.12
CA GLN A 13 -9.07 2.88 -17.59
C GLN A 13 -8.92 1.95 -18.78
N GLN A 14 -7.68 1.70 -19.19
CA GLN A 14 -7.37 0.54 -19.99
C GLN A 14 -7.72 -0.68 -19.12
N ASP A 15 -8.85 -1.33 -19.43
CA ASP A 15 -9.11 -2.72 -19.06
C ASP A 15 -7.97 -3.58 -19.61
N GLN A 16 -6.84 -3.65 -18.89
CA GLN A 16 -5.95 -4.78 -19.06
C GLN A 16 -6.71 -6.00 -18.57
N PRO A 17 -6.83 -7.06 -19.38
CA PRO A 17 -7.52 -8.26 -18.94
C PRO A 17 -6.82 -8.79 -17.69
N VAL A 18 -7.59 -8.88 -16.60
CA VAL A 18 -7.13 -9.49 -15.35
C VAL A 18 -6.77 -10.94 -15.64
N LYS A 19 -5.52 -11.32 -15.37
CA LYS A 19 -5.07 -12.71 -15.46
C LYS A 19 -5.78 -13.52 -14.37
N GLU A 20 -6.31 -14.68 -14.70
CA GLU A 20 -7.05 -15.54 -13.76
C GLU A 20 -6.49 -16.98 -13.71
N ASP A 21 -5.63 -17.32 -14.67
CA ASP A 21 -5.02 -18.64 -14.88
C ASP A 21 -3.77 -18.88 -14.02
N PHE A 22 -3.81 -18.46 -12.76
CA PHE A 22 -2.76 -18.81 -11.79
C PHE A 22 -2.89 -20.28 -11.35
N SER A 23 -1.75 -20.92 -11.18
CA SER A 23 -1.62 -22.26 -10.61
C SER A 23 -1.89 -22.25 -9.12
N ASP A 24 -2.31 -23.39 -8.57
CA ASP A 24 -2.59 -23.51 -7.14
C ASP A 24 -1.32 -23.24 -6.30
N ALA A 25 -0.13 -23.64 -6.78
CA ALA A 25 1.15 -23.36 -6.12
C ALA A 25 1.46 -21.86 -6.05
N GLU A 26 1.17 -21.09 -7.12
CA GLU A 26 1.32 -19.63 -7.11
C GLU A 26 0.35 -18.98 -6.11
N ILE A 27 -0.88 -19.51 -6.00
CA ILE A 27 -1.85 -19.00 -5.01
C ILE A 27 -1.43 -19.36 -3.57
N GLU A 28 -0.92 -20.57 -3.33
CA GLU A 28 -0.37 -20.99 -2.02
C GLU A 28 0.79 -20.10 -1.58
N GLN A 29 1.77 -19.87 -2.46
CA GLN A 29 2.89 -18.97 -2.21
C GLN A 29 2.40 -17.54 -1.93
N PHE A 30 1.43 -17.04 -2.71
CA PHE A 30 0.87 -15.72 -2.49
C PHE A 30 0.26 -15.59 -1.09
N VAL A 31 -0.52 -16.58 -0.67
CA VAL A 31 -1.14 -16.57 0.67
C VAL A 31 -0.07 -16.64 1.77
N ALA A 32 0.91 -17.53 1.64
CA ALA A 32 2.01 -17.65 2.61
C ALA A 32 2.80 -16.34 2.75
N ILE A 33 3.16 -15.72 1.62
CA ILE A 33 3.83 -14.41 1.60
C ILE A 33 2.98 -13.34 2.28
N ASN A 34 1.66 -13.30 2.03
CA ASN A 34 0.79 -12.32 2.70
C ASN A 34 0.73 -12.55 4.22
N MET A 35 0.76 -13.80 4.68
CA MET A 35 0.82 -14.12 6.10
C MET A 35 2.12 -13.64 6.74
N ASP A 36 3.24 -13.90 6.08
CA ASP A 36 4.57 -13.49 6.57
C ASP A 36 4.83 -11.98 6.41
N MET A 37 4.09 -11.31 5.51
CA MET A 37 4.14 -9.87 5.33
C MET A 37 3.47 -9.09 6.47
N MET A 38 2.45 -9.66 7.12
CA MET A 38 1.75 -9.01 8.24
C MET A 38 2.69 -8.49 9.35
N PRO A 39 3.63 -9.29 9.91
CA PRO A 39 4.54 -8.78 10.93
C PRO A 39 5.48 -7.69 10.42
N ILE A 40 5.89 -7.72 9.14
CA ILE A 40 6.72 -6.65 8.54
C ILE A 40 5.92 -5.35 8.48
N GLN A 41 4.67 -5.41 8.04
CA GLN A 41 3.79 -4.24 7.99
C GLN A 41 3.55 -3.66 9.38
N GLN A 42 3.24 -4.51 10.37
CA GLN A 42 3.05 -4.08 11.75
C GLN A 42 4.31 -3.43 12.34
N ALA A 43 5.48 -4.01 12.08
CA ALA A 43 6.76 -3.45 12.51
C ALA A 43 7.04 -2.10 11.83
N ALA A 44 6.72 -1.97 10.55
CA ALA A 44 6.85 -0.72 9.81
C ALA A 44 5.91 0.36 10.36
N GLU A 45 4.64 0.04 10.63
CA GLU A 45 3.68 0.96 11.24
C GLU A 45 4.17 1.45 12.61
N ALA A 46 4.67 0.55 13.46
CA ALA A 46 5.24 0.90 14.75
C ALA A 46 6.46 1.83 14.61
N LYS A 47 7.38 1.53 13.68
CA LYS A 47 8.55 2.38 13.39
C LYS A 47 8.14 3.76 12.84
N MET A 48 7.06 3.85 12.04
CA MET A 48 6.55 5.14 11.55
C MET A 48 6.00 6.00 12.69
N ILE A 49 5.29 5.40 13.64
CA ILE A 49 4.81 6.11 14.84
C ILE A 49 6.00 6.62 15.65
N ASP A 50 6.97 5.76 15.92
CA ASP A 50 8.19 6.11 16.67
C ASP A 50 8.98 7.23 15.97
N ALA A 51 9.04 7.24 14.63
CA ALA A 51 9.68 8.30 13.86
C ALA A 51 9.00 9.67 14.03
N ILE A 52 7.66 9.70 14.11
CA ILE A 52 6.89 10.93 14.34
C ILE A 52 7.14 11.44 15.77
N GLU A 53 7.04 10.55 16.75
CA GLU A 53 7.24 10.88 18.15
C GLU A 53 8.68 11.33 18.45
N SER A 54 9.67 10.65 17.85
CA SER A 54 11.10 10.98 17.97
C SER A 54 11.45 12.34 17.39
N ALA A 55 10.75 12.76 16.32
CA ALA A 55 10.85 14.12 15.78
C ALA A 55 10.16 15.18 16.69
N GLY A 56 9.49 14.75 17.76
CA GLY A 56 8.80 15.62 18.70
C GLY A 56 7.50 16.20 18.13
N LEU A 57 6.80 15.41 17.30
CA LEU A 57 5.46 15.68 16.80
C LEU A 57 4.49 14.62 17.32
N GLU A 58 3.22 15.01 17.45
CA GLU A 58 2.13 14.05 17.67
C GLU A 58 1.64 13.52 16.32
N ILE A 59 1.13 12.29 16.31
CA ILE A 59 0.62 11.62 15.11
C ILE A 59 -0.46 12.47 14.41
N GLU A 60 -1.43 12.99 15.17
CA GLU A 60 -2.49 13.83 14.64
C GLU A 60 -1.93 15.10 13.99
N ARG A 61 -0.89 15.70 14.59
CA ARG A 61 -0.26 16.90 14.06
C ARG A 61 0.51 16.62 12.78
N PHE A 62 1.24 15.50 12.73
CA PHE A 62 1.89 15.04 11.51
C PHE A 62 0.87 14.82 10.38
N GLN A 63 -0.27 14.19 10.66
CA GLN A 63 -1.32 13.97 9.66
C GLN A 63 -1.90 15.27 9.10
N GLN A 64 -2.13 16.28 9.95
CA GLN A 64 -2.59 17.61 9.50
C GLN A 64 -1.59 18.27 8.55
N LEU A 65 -0.30 18.25 8.91
CA LEU A 65 0.77 18.81 8.08
C LEU A 65 0.92 18.05 6.77
N PHE A 66 0.83 16.72 6.81
CA PHE A 66 0.87 15.86 5.63
C PHE A 66 -0.30 16.15 4.67
N GLN A 67 -1.52 16.29 5.18
CA GLN A 67 -2.69 16.64 4.36
C GLN A 67 -2.52 18.01 3.70
N ALA A 68 -2.05 19.01 4.44
CA ALA A 68 -1.80 20.34 3.89
C ALA A 68 -0.69 20.33 2.82
N GLN A 69 0.38 19.55 3.04
CA GLN A 69 1.42 19.33 2.04
C GLN A 69 0.87 18.66 0.76
N GLN A 70 0.01 17.65 0.89
CA GLN A 70 -0.65 16.97 -0.24
C GLN A 70 -1.53 17.93 -1.06
N LEU A 71 -2.18 18.89 -0.41
CA LEU A 71 -2.95 19.96 -1.07
C LEU A 71 -2.05 21.04 -1.70
N GLY A 72 -0.73 20.89 -1.59
CA GLY A 72 0.27 21.78 -2.19
C GLY A 72 0.61 22.99 -1.32
N ASN A 73 0.11 23.07 -0.09
CA ASN A 73 0.30 24.23 0.76
C ASN A 73 0.45 23.86 2.25
N ILE A 74 1.67 23.53 2.67
CA ILE A 74 1.97 23.22 4.08
C ILE A 74 1.74 24.41 5.01
N THR A 75 1.83 25.65 4.50
CA THR A 75 1.61 26.86 5.30
C THR A 75 0.15 27.05 5.71
N ASP A 76 -0.79 26.33 5.08
CA ASP A 76 -2.18 26.28 5.54
C ASP A 76 -2.33 25.52 6.88
N ALA A 77 -1.40 24.61 7.20
CA ALA A 77 -1.39 23.88 8.47
C ALA A 77 -0.41 24.46 9.50
N SER A 78 0.72 25.01 9.06
CA SER A 78 1.67 25.69 9.95
C SER A 78 2.59 26.66 9.23
N GLU A 79 2.76 27.85 9.81
CA GLU A 79 3.79 28.83 9.42
C GLU A 79 5.04 28.75 10.32
N ASP A 80 5.04 27.89 11.35
CA ASP A 80 6.16 27.74 12.27
C ASP A 80 7.32 26.94 11.62
N PRO A 81 8.50 27.56 11.41
CA PRO A 81 9.65 26.87 10.82
C PRO A 81 10.13 25.68 11.64
N GLN A 82 9.99 25.70 12.97
CA GLN A 82 10.40 24.59 13.83
C GLN A 82 9.49 23.38 13.62
N GLU A 83 8.18 23.61 13.50
CA GLU A 83 7.21 22.56 13.26
C GLU A 83 7.37 21.94 11.87
N ILE A 84 7.59 22.77 10.85
CA ILE A 84 7.91 22.30 9.49
C ILE A 84 9.19 21.48 9.49
N ALA A 85 10.22 21.89 10.24
CA ALA A 85 11.47 21.13 10.36
C ALA A 85 11.25 19.73 10.96
N LYS A 86 10.50 19.63 12.06
CA LYS A 86 10.14 18.34 12.66
C LYS A 86 9.34 17.46 11.72
N PHE A 87 8.41 18.05 10.96
CA PHE A 87 7.61 17.32 9.98
C PHE A 87 8.49 16.73 8.87
N ASN A 88 9.43 17.52 8.35
CA ASN A 88 10.38 17.04 7.36
C ASN A 88 11.29 15.92 7.91
N GLU A 89 11.71 16.02 9.17
CA GLU A 89 12.50 14.98 9.83
C GLU A 89 11.71 13.67 9.97
N ALA A 90 10.49 13.74 10.52
CA ALA A 90 9.58 12.60 10.62
C ALA A 90 9.30 12.00 9.24
N GLY A 91 9.04 12.84 8.23
CA GLY A 91 8.80 12.42 6.86
C GLY A 91 9.99 11.64 6.27
N GLN A 92 11.22 12.11 6.47
CA GLN A 92 12.42 11.39 6.01
C GLN A 92 12.59 10.03 6.70
N GLN A 93 12.33 9.96 8.00
CA GLN A 93 12.41 8.70 8.74
C GLN A 93 11.33 7.72 8.29
N ILE A 94 10.08 8.18 8.14
CA ILE A 94 8.98 7.39 7.59
C ILE A 94 9.31 6.86 6.20
N MET A 95 9.90 7.69 5.33
CA MET A 95 10.31 7.24 4.00
C MET A 95 11.33 6.10 4.06
N LYS A 96 12.31 6.17 4.98
CA LYS A 96 13.27 5.08 5.18
C LYS A 96 12.60 3.81 5.69
N VAL A 97 11.69 3.94 6.66
CA VAL A 97 10.92 2.81 7.19
C VAL A 97 10.11 2.12 6.08
N GLN A 98 9.47 2.91 5.21
CA GLN A 98 8.75 2.37 4.05
C GLN A 98 9.70 1.67 3.07
N GLU A 99 10.87 2.26 2.78
CA GLU A 99 11.85 1.66 1.89
C GLU A 99 12.38 0.32 2.45
N GLU A 100 12.75 0.28 3.74
CA GLU A 100 13.17 -0.94 4.43
C GLU A 100 12.09 -2.04 4.35
N ALA A 101 10.85 -1.71 4.70
CA ALA A 101 9.73 -2.65 4.64
C ALA A 101 9.51 -3.17 3.21
N ASN A 102 9.57 -2.29 2.20
CA ASN A 102 9.42 -2.67 0.80
C ASN A 102 10.57 -3.58 0.32
N GLN A 103 11.79 -3.36 0.80
CA GLN A 103 12.92 -4.23 0.50
C GLN A 103 12.76 -5.61 1.16
N GLU A 104 12.37 -5.65 2.43
CA GLU A 104 12.11 -6.91 3.15
C GLU A 104 11.00 -7.72 2.46
N ILE A 105 9.90 -7.07 2.06
CA ILE A 105 8.81 -7.70 1.30
C ILE A 105 9.29 -8.25 -0.04
N GLN A 106 10.08 -7.48 -0.79
CA GLN A 106 10.63 -7.95 -2.07
C GLN A 106 11.55 -9.15 -1.89
N GLN A 107 12.41 -9.14 -0.87
CA GLN A 107 13.27 -10.28 -0.55
C GLN A 107 12.43 -11.51 -0.18
N MET A 108 11.41 -11.34 0.65
CA MET A 108 10.49 -12.42 1.04
C MET A 108 9.79 -13.06 -0.17
N ILE A 109 9.30 -12.25 -1.12
CA ILE A 109 8.68 -12.76 -2.34
C ILE A 109 9.67 -13.61 -3.15
N LEU A 110 10.91 -13.13 -3.28
CA LEU A 110 11.97 -13.83 -4.01
C LEU A 110 12.42 -15.12 -3.30
N ASP A 111 12.55 -15.09 -1.97
CA ASP A 111 12.90 -16.25 -1.14
C ASP A 111 11.82 -17.34 -1.18
N ALA A 112 10.56 -16.94 -1.41
CA ALA A 112 9.45 -17.85 -1.62
C ALA A 112 9.39 -18.43 -3.05
N ASP A 113 10.41 -18.20 -3.90
CA ASP A 113 10.49 -18.63 -5.31
C ASP A 113 9.40 -18.02 -6.20
N MET A 114 8.83 -16.88 -5.79
CA MET A 114 7.82 -16.14 -6.54
C MET A 114 8.44 -14.88 -7.16
N GLN A 115 8.02 -14.53 -8.38
CA GLN A 115 8.39 -13.24 -8.95
C GLN A 115 7.52 -12.13 -8.37
N VAL A 116 8.12 -10.96 -8.10
CA VAL A 116 7.40 -9.76 -7.64
C VAL A 116 6.26 -9.38 -8.59
N GLN A 117 6.46 -9.54 -9.90
CA GLN A 117 5.41 -9.29 -10.88
C GLN A 117 4.23 -10.25 -10.73
N THR A 118 4.49 -11.55 -10.57
CA THR A 118 3.45 -12.56 -10.33
C THR A 118 2.65 -12.26 -9.06
N PHE A 119 3.34 -11.88 -7.97
CA PHE A 119 2.68 -11.48 -6.73
C PHE A 119 1.72 -10.28 -6.95
N GLN A 120 2.16 -9.26 -7.69
CA GLN A 120 1.33 -8.09 -8.01
C GLN A 120 0.14 -8.42 -8.92
N GLU A 121 0.34 -9.31 -9.89
CA GLU A 121 -0.73 -9.81 -10.75
C GLU A 121 -1.79 -10.55 -9.94
N ILE A 122 -1.38 -11.46 -9.04
CA ILE A 122 -2.30 -12.18 -8.15
C ILE A 122 -2.99 -11.22 -7.20
N SER A 123 -2.28 -10.24 -6.62
CA SER A 123 -2.88 -9.23 -5.74
C SER A 123 -3.96 -8.41 -6.46
N THR A 124 -3.71 -8.02 -7.71
CA THR A 124 -4.67 -7.27 -8.52
C THR A 124 -5.86 -8.14 -8.88
N ALA A 125 -5.60 -9.39 -9.30
CA ALA A 125 -6.63 -10.35 -9.64
C ALA A 125 -7.48 -10.75 -8.44
N TYR A 126 -6.90 -10.87 -7.24
CA TYR A 126 -7.65 -11.14 -6.01
C TYR A 126 -8.68 -10.04 -5.71
N GLN A 127 -8.38 -8.79 -6.05
CA GLN A 127 -9.28 -7.65 -5.84
C GLN A 127 -10.37 -7.53 -6.92
N GLN A 128 -10.07 -7.95 -8.16
CA GLN A 128 -10.92 -7.69 -9.33
C GLN A 128 -11.63 -8.94 -9.87
N SER A 129 -11.04 -10.13 -9.68
CA SER A 129 -11.56 -11.41 -10.15
C SER A 129 -12.21 -12.19 -9.00
N PRO A 130 -13.53 -12.49 -9.09
CA PRO A 130 -14.18 -13.39 -8.14
C PRO A 130 -13.64 -14.82 -8.23
N VAL A 131 -13.08 -15.22 -9.39
CA VAL A 131 -12.51 -16.57 -9.59
C VAL A 131 -11.22 -16.72 -8.79
N VAL A 132 -10.31 -15.75 -8.90
CA VAL A 132 -9.05 -15.76 -8.14
C VAL A 132 -9.33 -15.63 -6.65
N LYS A 133 -10.29 -14.79 -6.25
CA LYS A 133 -10.74 -14.70 -4.86
C LYS A 133 -11.21 -16.05 -4.31
N ALA A 134 -12.10 -16.74 -5.02
CA ALA A 134 -12.59 -18.04 -4.60
C ALA A 134 -11.47 -19.10 -4.50
N LYS A 135 -10.47 -19.06 -5.39
CA LYS A 135 -9.29 -19.93 -5.29
C LYS A 135 -8.48 -19.65 -4.02
N VAL A 136 -8.18 -18.37 -3.76
CA VAL A 136 -7.44 -17.95 -2.56
C VAL A 136 -8.18 -18.40 -1.30
N ASP A 137 -9.50 -18.18 -1.24
CA ASP A 137 -10.33 -18.58 -0.10
C ASP A 137 -10.30 -20.11 0.11
N GLN A 138 -10.39 -20.90 -0.96
CA GLN A 138 -10.27 -22.37 -0.87
C GLN A 138 -8.89 -22.85 -0.40
N ILE A 139 -7.83 -22.13 -0.75
CA ILE A 139 -6.46 -22.46 -0.34
C ILE A 139 -6.30 -22.12 1.15
N LEU A 140 -6.80 -20.96 1.58
CA LEU A 140 -6.85 -20.58 3.00
C LEU A 140 -7.55 -21.63 3.86
N GLU A 141 -8.75 -22.08 3.45
CA GLU A 141 -9.51 -23.12 4.17
C GLU A 141 -8.77 -24.47 4.28
N LYS A 142 -7.83 -24.77 3.38
CA LYS A 142 -7.05 -26.01 3.40
C LYS A 142 -5.79 -25.92 4.26
N MET A 143 -5.33 -24.71 4.56
CA MET A 143 -4.13 -24.46 5.35
C MET A 143 -4.42 -24.34 6.86
N GLU A 144 -5.69 -24.17 7.24
CA GLU A 144 -6.20 -24.29 8.62
C GLU A 144 -6.28 -25.75 9.11
#